data_AF-A0AA96JY34-F1
#
_entry.id   AF-A0AA96JY34-F1
#
_cell.length_a   1.000
_cell.length_b   1.000
_cell.length_c   1.000
_cell.angle_alpha   90.00
_cell.angle_beta   90.00
_cell.angle_gamma   90.00
#
_symmetry.space_group_name_H-M   'P 1'
#
loop_
_entity.id
_entity.type
_entity.pdbx_description
1 polymer ?
#
loop_
_entity_poly.entity_id
_entity_poly.type
_entity_poly.pdbx_seq_one_letter_code
_entity_poly.pdbx_strand_id
1 'polypeptide(L)' 'MNASIKSLGIDRLPLEERLALVEEIWDSIAADSAAVPLTEAQRAELQKRIEEDDTHPDDLTSWEQVKASTLSRLGK' A
#
# COMPACT_ATOMS: atom_id res chain seq x y z
N MET A 1 18.86 2.64 -18.99
CA MET A 1 17.82 1.91 -19.75
C MET A 1 16.50 2.11 -19.02
N ASN A 2 15.41 2.45 -19.69
CA ASN A 2 14.13 2.67 -19.03
C ASN A 2 13.35 1.34 -19.05
N ALA A 3 13.20 0.69 -17.89
CA ALA A 3 12.41 -0.52 -17.77
C ALA A 3 10.92 -0.19 -17.95
N SER A 4 10.20 -0.99 -18.72
CA SER A 4 8.75 -0.87 -18.90
C SER A 4 8.10 -2.26 -18.88
N ILE A 5 6.83 -2.31 -18.50
CA ILE A 5 6.03 -3.55 -18.49
C ILE A 5 6.11 -4.26 -19.86
N LYS A 6 6.00 -3.50 -20.96
CA LYS A 6 6.05 -4.05 -22.33
C LYS A 6 7.45 -4.54 -22.73
N SER A 7 8.50 -3.76 -22.41
CA SER A 7 9.87 -4.15 -22.76
C SER A 7 10.34 -5.38 -22.00
N LEU A 8 9.75 -5.66 -20.84
CA LEU A 8 10.01 -6.83 -20.01
C LEU A 8 9.01 -7.99 -20.29
N GLY A 9 8.07 -7.81 -21.22
CA GLY A 9 7.07 -8.83 -21.57
C GLY A 9 6.03 -9.13 -20.48
N ILE A 10 5.99 -8.32 -19.41
CA ILE A 10 5.09 -8.50 -18.26
C ILE A 10 3.62 -8.32 -18.68
N ASP A 11 3.36 -7.56 -19.76
CA ASP A 11 2.01 -7.39 -20.31
C ASP A 11 1.42 -8.67 -20.92
N ARG A 12 2.25 -9.68 -21.21
CA ARG A 12 1.83 -10.97 -21.77
C ARG A 12 1.54 -12.03 -20.72
N LEU A 13 1.89 -11.76 -19.47
CA LEU A 13 1.64 -12.68 -18.37
C LEU A 13 0.14 -12.67 -18.01
N PRO A 14 -0.42 -13.82 -17.58
CA PRO A 14 -1.72 -13.89 -16.91
C PRO A 14 -1.81 -12.91 -15.74
N LEU A 15 -3.03 -12.48 -15.38
CA LEU A 15 -3.23 -11.50 -14.31
C LEU A 15 -2.62 -11.96 -12.99
N GLU A 16 -2.79 -13.24 -12.67
CA GLU A 16 -2.32 -13.87 -11.45
C GLU A 16 -0.79 -13.83 -11.36
N GLU A 17 -0.10 -14.15 -12.45
CA GLU A 17 1.37 -14.07 -12.53
C GLU A 17 1.87 -12.63 -12.45
N ARG A 18 1.14 -11.67 -13.02
CA ARG A 18 1.47 -10.25 -12.89
C ARG A 18 1.34 -9.76 -11.46
N LEU A 19 0.32 -10.21 -10.74
CA LEU A 19 0.12 -9.86 -9.33
C LEU A 19 1.23 -10.48 -8.46
N ALA A 20 1.56 -11.75 -8.68
CA ALA A 20 2.67 -12.40 -7.98
C ALA A 20 4.01 -11.69 -8.22
N LEU A 21 4.27 -11.27 -9.48
CA LEU A 21 5.48 -10.52 -9.81
C LEU A 21 5.50 -9.12 -9.17
N VAL A 22 4.35 -8.46 -9.05
CA VAL A 22 4.26 -7.17 -8.34
C VAL A 22 4.63 -7.34 -6.87
N GLU A 23 4.15 -8.40 -6.22
CA GLU A 23 4.49 -8.73 -4.83
C GLU A 23 5.99 -9.02 -4.68
N GLU A 24 6.56 -9.89 -5.52
CA GLU A 24 8.00 -10.22 -5.47
C GLU A 24 8.90 -8.99 -5.67
N ILE A 25 8.55 -8.13 -6.63
CA ILE A 25 9.27 -6.87 -6.85
C ILE A 25 9.16 -5.96 -5.62
N TRP A 26 7.97 -5.89 -5.01
CA TRP A 26 7.74 -5.06 -3.83
C TRP A 26 8.56 -5.55 -2.63
N ASP A 27 8.59 -6.86 -2.40
CA ASP A 27 9.40 -7.49 -1.35
C ASP A 27 10.90 -7.27 -1.58
N SER A 28 11.36 -7.40 -2.83
CA SER A 28 12.75 -7.11 -3.18
C SER A 28 13.12 -5.65 -2.88
N ILE A 29 12.26 -4.70 -3.24
CA ILE A 29 12.48 -3.28 -2.94
C ILE A 29 12.50 -3.05 -1.42
N ALA A 30 11.58 -3.67 -0.68
CA ALA A 30 11.53 -3.55 0.77
C ALA A 30 12.80 -4.10 1.43
N ALA A 31 13.31 -5.23 0.95
CA ALA A 31 14.56 -5.83 1.43
C ALA A 31 15.80 -4.99 1.12
N ASP A 32 15.85 -4.36 -0.06
CA ASP A 32 16.95 -3.47 -0.49
C ASP A 32 16.81 -2.04 0.04
N SER A 33 15.62 -1.65 0.50
CA SER A 33 15.42 -0.38 1.17
C SER A 33 16.12 -0.44 2.52
N ALA A 34 17.40 -0.05 2.54
CA ALA A 34 18.10 0.27 3.78
C ALA A 34 17.16 1.18 4.57
N ALA A 35 16.63 0.66 5.68
CA ALA A 35 15.50 1.24 6.40
C ALA A 35 15.70 2.74 6.48
N VAL A 36 14.96 3.51 5.66
CA VAL A 36 15.11 4.95 5.63
C VAL A 36 14.78 5.40 7.04
N PRO A 37 15.78 5.86 7.82
CA PRO A 37 15.54 6.07 9.23
C PRO A 37 14.51 7.19 9.33
N LEU A 38 13.42 6.90 10.03
CA LEU A 38 12.44 7.92 10.34
C LEU A 38 13.15 9.03 11.11
N THR A 39 12.90 10.27 10.73
CA THR A 39 13.25 11.42 11.57
C THR A 39 12.50 11.32 12.90
N GLU A 40 13.02 11.92 13.96
CA GLU A 40 12.33 11.90 15.26
C GLU A 40 10.93 12.52 15.19
N ALA A 41 10.73 13.55 14.36
CA ALA A 41 9.41 14.12 14.14
C ALA A 41 8.43 13.11 13.51
N GLN A 42 8.88 12.32 12.54
CA GLN A 42 8.05 11.27 11.92
C GLN A 42 7.77 10.14 12.91
N ARG A 43 8.76 9.73 13.71
CA ARG A 43 8.59 8.71 14.75
C ARG A 43 7.58 9.15 15.81
N ALA A 44 7.70 10.39 16.29
CA ALA A 44 6.79 10.95 17.28
C ALA A 44 5.35 11.04 16.74
N GLU A 45 5.18 11.45 15.48
CA GLU A 45 3.86 11.50 14.84
C GLU A 45 3.24 10.09 14.70
N LEU A 46 4.02 9.08 14.31
CA LEU A 46 3.52 7.71 14.24
C LEU A 46 3.12 7.18 15.63
N GLN A 47 3.94 7.43 16.65
CA GLN A 47 3.65 7.02 18.02
C GLN A 47 2.34 7.66 18.52
N LYS A 48 2.17 8.96 18.27
CA LYS A 48 0.94 9.68 18.60
C LYS A 48 -0.30 9.07 17.94
N ARG A 49 -0.22 8.74 16.64
CA ARG A 49 -1.35 8.14 15.90
C ARG A 49 -1.72 6.75 16.41
N ILE A 50 -0.71 5.96 16.81
CA ILE A 50 -0.95 4.64 17.41
C ILE A 50 -1.69 4.80 18.74
N GLU A 51 -1.27 5.74 19.59
CA GLU A 51 -1.96 6.02 20.86
C GLU A 51 -3.38 6.55 20.67
N GLU A 52 -3.60 7.40 19.65
CA GLU A 52 -4.93 7.87 19.27
C GLU A 52 -5.84 6.72 18.82
N ASP A 53 -5.34 5.78 18.02
CA ASP A 53 -6.06 4.59 17.56
C ASP A 53 -6.38 3.63 18.72
N ASP A 54 -5.39 3.35 19.58
CA ASP A 54 -5.56 2.49 20.77
C ASP A 54 -6.62 3.03 21.73
N THR A 55 -6.76 4.36 21.81
CA THR A 55 -7.75 5.02 22.68
C THR A 55 -9.11 5.22 22.02
N HIS A 56 -9.20 5.14 20.69
CA HIS A 56 -10.44 5.31 19.92
C HIS A 56 -10.60 4.19 18.87
N PRO A 57 -10.69 2.91 19.27
CA PRO A 57 -10.76 1.79 18.34
C PRO A 57 -12.01 1.81 17.44
N ASP A 58 -13.04 2.57 17.81
CA ASP A 58 -14.27 2.76 17.05
C ASP A 58 -14.18 3.92 16.02
N ASP A 59 -13.07 4.69 15.99
CA ASP A 59 -12.83 5.79 15.03
C ASP A 59 -12.24 5.29 13.69
N LEU A 60 -12.50 4.03 13.37
CA LEU A 60 -12.10 3.38 12.14
C LEU A 60 -13.29 3.21 11.21
N THR A 61 -13.09 3.55 9.94
CA THR A 61 -14.06 3.22 8.89
C THR A 61 -13.71 1.85 8.31
N SER A 62 -14.63 0.90 8.41
CA SER A 62 -14.45 -0.43 7.82
C SER A 62 -14.23 -0.34 6.31
N TRP A 63 -13.50 -1.31 5.75
CA TRP A 63 -13.31 -1.41 4.32
C TRP A 63 -14.64 -1.47 3.56
N GLU A 64 -15.63 -2.15 4.11
CA GLU A 64 -16.99 -2.26 3.58
C GLU A 64 -17.65 -0.89 3.47
N GLN A 65 -17.54 -0.05 4.50
CA GLN A 65 -18.08 1.32 4.50
C GLN A 65 -17.34 2.21 3.49
N VAL A 66 -16.01 2.14 3.42
CA VAL A 66 -15.22 2.89 2.42
C VAL A 66 -15.60 2.45 1.00
N LYS A 67 -15.72 1.15 0.77
CA LYS A 67 -16.12 0.59 -0.53
C LYS A 67 -17.53 1.01 -0.91
N ALA A 68 -18.49 0.91 0.01
CA ALA A 68 -19.88 1.30 -0.22
C ALA A 68 -20.00 2.80 -0.55
N SER A 69 -19.35 3.67 0.22
CA SER A 69 -19.36 5.12 -0.04
C SER A 69 -18.69 5.45 -1.38
N THR A 70 -17.60 4.76 -1.74
CA THR A 70 -16.92 4.94 -3.02
C THR A 70 -17.79 4.50 -4.20
N LEU A 71 -18.47 3.35 -4.12
CA LEU A 71 -19.38 2.87 -5.16
C LEU A 71 -20.57 3.83 -5.35
N SER A 72 -21.18 4.27 -4.26
CA SER A 72 -22.27 5.24 -4.28
C SER A 72 -21.88 6.56 -4.96
N ARG A 73 -20.67 7.07 -4.69
CA ARG A 73 -20.13 8.27 -5.35
C ARG A 73 -19.88 8.10 -6.85
N LEU A 74 -19.59 6.87 -7.28
CA LEU A 74 -19.36 6.54 -8.69
C LEU A 74 -20.67 6.27 -9.45
N GLY A 75 -21.84 6.44 -8.81
CA GLY A 75 -23.14 6.20 -9.41
C GLY A 75 -23.37 4.74 -9.81
N LYS A 76 -22.69 3.81 -9.13
CA LYS A 76 -22.87 2.36 -9.28
C LYS A 76 -23.57 1.76 -8.08
#